data_AF-A0A3D9IMS3-F1
#
_entry.id   AF-A0A3D9IMS3-F1
#
_cell.length_a   1.000
_cell.length_b   1.000
_cell.length_c   1.000
_cell.angle_alpha   90.00
_cell.angle_beta   90.00
_cell.angle_gamma   90.00
#
_symmetry.space_group_name_H-M   'P 1'
#
loop_
_entity.id
_entity.type
_entity.pdbx_description
1 polymer ?
#
loop_
_entity_poly.entity_id
_entity_poly.type
_entity_poly.pdbx_seq_one_letter_code
_entity_poly.pdbx_strand_id
1 'polypeptide(L)'
;MYKRIIGVVIAVSVVIGGTSIFASPGKDLRMLPIIVNGQKVRFPDTEPYVDTNGRTMVPVRFVSEKLGGEVEWEGKTQTVVINYKDKVISLPVGSTTVSVDDTTIELDTAAEIYEGRTMVPLRFVSEAMESTVEFDKDAYSVLVTDAAYAAKVASGEVKVNEWGRELSNEVSEDWNKLSDVPSEFYNVKNVAISKLSNKEFMSDGSEFTEKQYIDQWSEHIRQYYAAQLNINYKTINSSAFVSSLMSNMHDRGDYYNAETGRAIEDYVSWVKKNKVVTKGYADPESSLVRYENARVIMRTYFKFMIISATDTAQTFMDNYAPTTSSDSFKLKTGVWYGRVNPRIMDSAPLIRLCT
;
A
#
# COMPACT_ATOMS: atom_id res chain seq x y z
N MET A 1 -41.03 -18.90 -8.08
CA MET A 1 -40.63 -20.07 -7.27
C MET A 1 -39.14 -19.90 -6.94
N TYR A 2 -38.84 -19.07 -5.94
CA TYR A 2 -37.45 -18.69 -5.62
C TYR A 2 -36.83 -19.76 -4.71
N LYS A 3 -35.86 -20.51 -5.24
CA LYS A 3 -35.06 -21.46 -4.46
C LYS A 3 -34.04 -20.68 -3.63
N ARG A 4 -34.17 -20.77 -2.31
CA ARG A 4 -33.21 -20.27 -1.32
C ARG A 4 -31.93 -21.09 -1.45
N ILE A 5 -30.84 -20.47 -1.88
CA ILE A 5 -29.49 -21.02 -1.72
C ILE A 5 -28.96 -20.43 -0.42
N ILE A 6 -28.95 -21.27 0.62
CA ILE A 6 -28.32 -20.98 1.90
C ILE A 6 -26.81 -21.11 1.66
N GLY A 7 -26.14 -19.98 1.46
CA GLY A 7 -24.67 -19.91 1.47
C GLY A 7 -24.17 -20.04 2.90
N VAL A 8 -23.38 -21.08 3.16
CA VAL A 8 -22.69 -21.31 4.44
C VAL A 8 -21.67 -20.19 4.62
N VAL A 9 -21.89 -19.33 5.62
CA VAL A 9 -20.92 -18.33 6.07
C VAL A 9 -19.82 -19.04 6.84
N ILE A 10 -18.68 -19.28 6.20
CA ILE A 10 -17.45 -19.65 6.91
C ILE A 10 -16.89 -18.35 7.50
N ALA A 11 -17.11 -18.15 8.79
CA ALA A 11 -16.39 -17.15 9.57
C ALA A 11 -14.93 -17.59 9.67
N VAL A 12 -14.07 -17.07 8.78
CA VAL A 12 -12.63 -17.21 8.91
C VAL A 12 -12.17 -16.24 9.99
N SER A 13 -12.00 -16.75 11.20
CA SER A 13 -11.33 -16.04 12.28
C SER A 13 -9.88 -15.79 11.89
N VAL A 14 -9.57 -14.53 11.58
CA VAL A 14 -8.21 -14.07 11.29
C VAL A 14 -7.41 -14.13 12.59
N VAL A 15 -6.57 -15.16 12.75
CA VAL A 15 -5.48 -15.16 13.73
C VAL A 15 -4.26 -14.56 13.03
N ILE A 16 -4.06 -13.24 13.19
CA ILE A 16 -2.81 -12.58 12.79
C ILE A 16 -1.72 -13.08 13.73
N GLY A 17 -1.03 -14.13 13.31
CA GLY A 17 0.26 -14.55 13.88
C GLY A 17 1.36 -13.64 13.36
N GLY A 18 1.50 -12.47 13.99
CA GLY A 18 2.58 -11.52 13.76
C GLY A 18 2.43 -10.39 14.77
N THR A 19 3.42 -10.20 15.63
CA THR A 19 3.41 -9.12 16.63
C THR A 19 3.60 -7.77 15.94
N SER A 20 2.52 -7.23 15.38
CA SER A 20 2.49 -5.86 14.84
C SER A 20 2.48 -4.88 16.01
N ILE A 21 3.48 -4.00 16.03
CA ILE A 21 3.76 -3.03 17.08
C ILE A 21 2.94 -1.76 16.85
N PHE A 22 2.14 -1.39 17.86
CA PHE A 22 1.52 -0.07 18.12
C PHE A 22 0.90 0.67 16.93
N ALA A 23 -0.26 0.18 16.49
CA ALA A 23 -1.39 1.05 16.30
C ALA A 23 -2.27 1.06 17.56
N SER A 24 -3.15 2.05 17.69
CA SER A 24 -4.41 1.82 18.43
C SER A 24 -4.96 0.45 18.04
N PRO A 25 -5.57 -0.34 18.95
CA PRO A 25 -6.18 -1.61 18.58
C PRO A 25 -6.96 -1.48 17.26
N GLY A 26 -6.58 -2.26 16.25
CA GLY A 26 -7.32 -2.33 14.98
C GLY A 26 -6.78 -1.55 13.77
N LYS A 27 -5.60 -0.92 13.77
CA LYS A 27 -5.06 -0.32 12.53
C LYS A 27 -3.77 -0.98 12.04
N ASP A 28 -3.87 -1.78 10.98
CA ASP A 28 -2.70 -2.20 10.24
C ASP A 28 -2.02 -0.98 9.60
N LEU A 29 -0.72 -0.80 9.86
CA LEU A 29 0.05 0.33 9.34
C LEU A 29 0.65 0.04 7.96
N ARG A 30 0.52 -1.20 7.47
CA ARG A 30 0.90 -1.58 6.11
C ARG A 30 -0.05 -0.92 5.12
N MET A 31 0.49 -0.48 3.99
CA MET A 31 -0.33 -0.10 2.85
C MET A 31 -1.04 -1.32 2.29
N LEU A 32 -2.37 -1.22 2.12
CA LEU A 32 -3.20 -2.20 1.41
C LEU A 32 -3.51 -1.69 -0.01
N PRO A 33 -2.81 -2.16 -1.06
CA PRO A 33 -3.09 -1.75 -2.43
C PRO A 33 -4.46 -2.24 -2.87
N ILE A 34 -5.22 -1.33 -3.46
CA ILE A 34 -6.50 -1.64 -4.11
C ILE A 34 -6.25 -1.60 -5.62
N ILE A 35 -6.56 -2.69 -6.32
CA ILE A 35 -6.39 -2.85 -7.76
C ILE A 35 -7.79 -2.94 -8.36
N VAL A 36 -8.19 -1.94 -9.13
CA VAL A 36 -9.49 -1.92 -9.83
C VAL A 36 -9.22 -2.13 -11.30
N ASN A 37 -9.77 -3.21 -11.88
CA ASN A 37 -9.62 -3.53 -13.30
C ASN A 37 -8.16 -3.46 -13.76
N GLY A 38 -7.28 -4.16 -13.03
CA GLY A 38 -5.84 -4.24 -13.32
C GLY A 38 -5.01 -3.00 -12.98
N GLN A 39 -5.65 -1.90 -12.59
CA GLN A 39 -4.97 -0.66 -12.25
C GLN A 39 -5.00 -0.40 -10.75
N LYS A 40 -3.83 -0.14 -10.16
CA LYS A 40 -3.69 0.24 -8.77
C LYS A 40 -4.28 1.63 -8.55
N VAL A 41 -5.16 1.74 -7.56
CA VAL A 41 -5.77 3.01 -7.16
C VAL A 41 -4.75 3.84 -6.38
N ARG A 42 -4.58 5.11 -6.74
CA ARG A 42 -3.73 6.07 -6.03
C ARG A 42 -4.59 7.00 -5.19
N PHE A 43 -4.39 6.95 -3.89
CA PHE A 43 -5.08 7.84 -2.95
C PHE A 43 -4.15 9.02 -2.62
N PRO A 44 -4.51 10.26 -2.97
CA PRO A 44 -3.62 11.41 -2.81
C PRO A 44 -3.47 11.84 -1.36
N ASP A 45 -4.47 11.61 -0.50
CA ASP A 45 -4.50 12.12 0.88
C ASP A 45 -4.87 11.06 1.92
N THR A 46 -6.06 10.45 1.80
CA THR A 46 -6.55 9.46 2.77
C THR A 46 -6.45 8.07 2.20
N GLU A 47 -5.67 7.22 2.85
CA GLU A 47 -5.46 5.83 2.44
C GLU A 47 -6.57 4.91 2.95
N PRO A 48 -6.76 3.74 2.30
CA PRO A 48 -7.56 2.66 2.85
C PRO A 48 -7.04 2.20 4.21
N TYR A 49 -7.94 1.66 5.03
CA TYR A 49 -7.57 0.96 6.28
C TYR A 49 -8.54 -0.20 6.53
N VAL A 50 -8.16 -1.06 7.47
CA VAL A 50 -9.07 -2.07 8.03
C VAL A 50 -9.64 -1.50 9.31
N ASP A 51 -10.98 -1.48 9.45
CA ASP A 51 -11.64 -1.01 10.66
C ASP A 51 -11.60 -2.07 11.79
N THR A 52 -12.19 -1.74 12.94
CA THR A 52 -12.25 -2.64 14.09
C THR A 52 -13.11 -3.88 13.85
N ASN A 53 -13.97 -3.88 12.82
CA ASN A 53 -14.80 -5.00 12.41
C ASN A 53 -14.11 -5.87 11.35
N GLY A 54 -12.86 -5.57 10.98
CA GLY A 54 -12.13 -6.30 9.97
C GLY A 54 -12.60 -6.01 8.54
N ARG A 55 -13.20 -4.83 8.30
CA ARG A 55 -13.66 -4.39 6.98
C ARG A 55 -12.68 -3.40 6.38
N THR A 56 -12.33 -3.60 5.11
CA THR A 56 -11.54 -2.64 4.34
C THR A 56 -12.39 -1.42 4.03
N MET A 57 -12.01 -0.29 4.59
CA MET A 57 -12.62 1.02 4.39
C MET A 57 -11.81 1.79 3.34
N VAL A 58 -12.48 2.34 2.33
CA VAL A 58 -11.85 3.09 1.24
C VAL A 58 -12.52 4.45 1.04
N PRO A 59 -11.81 5.49 0.59
CA PRO A 59 -12.46 6.73 0.21
C PRO A 59 -13.27 6.48 -1.07
N VAL A 60 -14.60 6.59 -0.95
CA VAL A 60 -15.57 6.07 -1.92
C VAL A 60 -15.30 6.47 -3.37
N ARG A 61 -14.96 7.74 -3.59
CA ARG A 61 -14.80 8.33 -4.93
C ARG A 61 -13.76 7.60 -5.79
N PHE A 62 -12.60 7.27 -5.22
CA PHE A 62 -11.48 6.72 -6.00
C PHE A 62 -11.74 5.31 -6.53
N VAL A 63 -12.59 4.53 -5.85
CA VAL A 63 -12.97 3.18 -6.29
C VAL A 63 -14.19 3.24 -7.19
N SER A 64 -15.24 3.97 -6.78
CA SER A 64 -16.48 4.07 -7.54
C SER A 64 -16.31 4.71 -8.91
N GLU A 65 -15.56 5.81 -9.03
CA GLU A 65 -15.34 6.46 -10.32
C GLU A 65 -14.51 5.58 -11.27
N LYS A 66 -13.57 4.78 -10.75
CA LYS A 66 -12.80 3.81 -11.54
C LYS A 66 -13.65 2.65 -12.07
N LEU A 67 -14.73 2.33 -11.38
CA LEU A 67 -15.73 1.36 -11.84
C LEU A 67 -16.78 2.00 -12.76
N GLY A 68 -16.74 3.32 -12.96
CA GLY A 68 -17.69 4.06 -13.81
C GLY A 68 -18.92 4.57 -13.07
N GLY A 69 -18.92 4.59 -11.75
CA GLY A 69 -19.95 5.22 -10.93
C GLY A 69 -19.71 6.73 -10.74
N GLU A 70 -20.78 7.51 -10.69
CA GLU A 70 -20.75 8.91 -10.32
C GLU A 70 -21.05 9.06 -8.82
N VAL A 71 -20.21 9.80 -8.09
CA VAL A 71 -20.34 9.94 -6.64
C VAL A 71 -20.78 11.34 -6.26
N GLU A 72 -21.95 11.43 -5.67
CA GLU A 72 -22.55 12.64 -5.14
C GLU A 72 -22.55 12.64 -3.59
N TRP A 73 -22.57 13.86 -3.03
CA TRP A 73 -22.66 14.07 -1.60
C TRP A 73 -23.90 14.92 -1.29
N GLU A 74 -24.86 14.33 -0.59
CA GLU A 74 -26.00 15.05 -0.03
C GLU A 74 -25.65 15.56 1.36
N GLY A 75 -25.35 16.86 1.44
CA GLY A 75 -24.87 17.50 2.66
C GLY A 75 -25.93 17.58 3.78
N LYS A 76 -27.23 17.64 3.43
CA LYS A 76 -28.29 17.75 4.45
C LYS A 76 -28.47 16.47 5.25
N THR A 77 -28.37 15.33 4.58
CA THR A 77 -28.55 14.00 5.19
C THR A 77 -27.24 13.30 5.48
N GLN A 78 -26.11 13.93 5.14
CA GLN A 78 -24.78 13.35 5.23
C GLN A 78 -24.71 11.99 4.52
N THR A 79 -25.19 11.95 3.28
CA THR A 79 -25.32 10.72 2.50
C THR A 79 -24.41 10.76 1.29
N VAL A 80 -23.65 9.69 1.09
CA VAL A 80 -23.01 9.42 -0.20
C VAL A 80 -24.02 8.74 -1.09
N VAL A 81 -24.19 9.26 -2.30
CA VAL A 81 -25.01 8.65 -3.35
C VAL A 81 -24.08 8.26 -4.49
N ILE A 82 -24.14 7.02 -4.93
CA ILE A 82 -23.39 6.51 -6.07
C ILE A 82 -24.40 6.14 -7.16
N ASN A 83 -24.36 6.86 -8.28
CA ASN A 83 -25.12 6.52 -9.47
C ASN A 83 -24.25 5.60 -10.34
N TYR A 84 -24.71 4.37 -10.57
CA TYR A 84 -23.97 3.38 -11.36
C TYR A 84 -24.92 2.69 -12.33
N LYS A 85 -24.76 2.94 -13.63
CA LYS A 85 -25.70 2.49 -14.67
C LYS A 85 -27.13 2.94 -14.34
N ASP A 86 -28.03 2.00 -14.08
CA ASP A 86 -29.41 2.19 -13.68
C ASP A 86 -29.65 2.06 -12.17
N LYS A 87 -28.58 1.93 -11.36
CA LYS A 87 -28.64 1.76 -9.91
C LYS A 87 -28.30 3.04 -9.15
N VAL A 88 -28.98 3.24 -8.03
CA VAL A 88 -28.69 4.30 -7.05
C VAL A 88 -28.32 3.65 -5.72
N ILE A 89 -27.06 3.81 -5.31
CA ILE A 89 -26.54 3.26 -4.05
C ILE A 89 -26.43 4.41 -3.04
N SER A 90 -27.15 4.34 -1.92
CA SER A 90 -27.14 5.39 -0.90
C SER A 90 -26.56 4.88 0.41
N LEU A 91 -25.51 5.56 0.88
CA LEU A 91 -24.82 5.26 2.14
C LEU A 91 -24.85 6.48 3.07
N PRO A 92 -25.81 6.57 4.01
CA PRO A 92 -25.79 7.58 5.06
C PRO A 92 -24.60 7.36 6.00
N VAL A 93 -23.83 8.41 6.26
CA VAL A 93 -22.70 8.36 7.21
C VAL A 93 -23.22 8.03 8.61
N GLY A 94 -22.55 7.09 9.28
CA GLY A 94 -22.90 6.61 10.61
C GLY A 94 -24.05 5.60 10.66
N SER A 95 -24.63 5.24 9.51
CA SER A 95 -25.68 4.21 9.41
C SER A 95 -25.11 2.89 8.90
N THR A 96 -25.46 1.79 9.56
CA THR A 96 -25.26 0.42 9.04
C THR A 96 -26.35 0.02 8.05
N THR A 97 -27.49 0.71 8.08
CA THR A 97 -28.57 0.56 7.11
C THR A 97 -28.30 1.44 5.88
N VAL A 98 -28.17 0.81 4.72
CA VAL A 98 -27.92 1.46 3.42
C VAL A 98 -28.97 1.02 2.40
N SER A 99 -29.00 1.62 1.21
CA SER A 99 -29.88 1.16 0.13
C SER A 99 -29.18 0.99 -1.21
N VAL A 100 -29.65 0.03 -1.98
CA VAL A 100 -29.40 -0.12 -3.41
C VAL A 100 -30.78 -0.09 -4.08
N ASP A 101 -31.05 0.98 -4.82
CA ASP A 101 -32.37 1.34 -5.30
C ASP A 101 -33.37 1.40 -4.14
N ASP A 102 -34.51 0.72 -4.27
CA ASP A 102 -35.54 0.62 -3.23
C ASP A 102 -35.26 -0.48 -2.19
N THR A 103 -34.13 -1.21 -2.31
CA THR A 103 -33.79 -2.31 -1.41
C THR A 103 -32.88 -1.84 -0.29
N THR A 104 -33.35 -1.99 0.95
CA THR A 104 -32.55 -1.74 2.16
C THR A 104 -31.65 -2.93 2.47
N ILE A 105 -30.39 -2.64 2.80
CA ILE A 105 -29.36 -3.62 3.17
C ILE A 105 -28.76 -3.22 4.51
N GLU A 106 -28.58 -4.19 5.40
CA GLU A 106 -27.91 -4.00 6.68
C GLU A 106 -26.45 -4.46 6.59
N LEU A 107 -25.53 -3.59 6.97
CA LEU A 107 -24.09 -3.83 7.01
C LEU A 107 -23.63 -4.06 8.45
N ASP A 108 -22.45 -4.65 8.61
CA ASP A 108 -21.79 -4.79 9.92
C ASP A 108 -20.83 -3.64 10.25
N THR A 109 -20.66 -2.70 9.32
CA THR A 109 -19.92 -1.45 9.52
C THR A 109 -20.61 -0.32 8.76
N ALA A 110 -20.47 0.90 9.27
CA ALA A 110 -21.08 2.10 8.70
C ALA A 110 -20.05 2.87 7.85
N ALA A 111 -20.55 3.64 6.88
CA ALA A 111 -19.73 4.67 6.26
C ALA A 111 -19.34 5.73 7.31
N GLU A 112 -18.12 6.24 7.27
CA GLU A 112 -17.63 7.24 8.22
C GLU A 112 -16.83 8.36 7.55
N ILE A 113 -16.69 9.49 8.24
CA ILE A 113 -15.80 10.56 7.77
C ILE A 113 -14.45 10.42 8.49
N TYR A 114 -13.42 10.08 7.73
CA TYR A 114 -12.06 9.91 8.23
C TYR A 114 -11.08 10.77 7.41
N GLU A 115 -10.28 11.59 8.09
CA GLU A 115 -9.31 12.52 7.48
C GLU A 115 -9.91 13.36 6.31
N GLY A 116 -11.16 13.80 6.45
CA GLY A 116 -11.83 14.66 5.44
C GLY A 116 -12.33 13.92 4.20
N ARG A 117 -12.43 12.59 4.26
CA ARG A 117 -13.00 11.75 3.22
C ARG A 117 -14.10 10.86 3.78
N THR A 118 -15.12 10.58 2.98
CA THR A 118 -16.11 9.56 3.33
C THR A 118 -15.55 8.19 2.98
N MET A 119 -15.33 7.39 4.01
CA MET A 119 -14.85 6.03 3.95
C MET A 119 -16.03 5.08 3.95
N VAL A 120 -15.99 4.10 3.05
CA VAL A 120 -17.05 3.12 2.86
C VAL A 120 -16.48 1.71 2.84
N PRO A 121 -17.23 0.68 3.28
CA PRO A 121 -16.78 -0.70 3.15
C PRO A 121 -16.63 -1.08 1.67
N LEU A 122 -15.38 -1.33 1.26
CA LEU A 122 -14.96 -1.57 -0.12
C LEU A 122 -15.79 -2.67 -0.79
N ARG A 123 -15.93 -3.82 -0.11
CA ARG A 123 -16.64 -4.97 -0.64
C ARG A 123 -18.08 -4.63 -1.02
N PHE A 124 -18.81 -3.98 -0.10
CA PHE A 124 -20.19 -3.60 -0.33
C PHE A 124 -20.32 -2.69 -1.56
N VAL A 125 -19.56 -1.59 -1.61
CA VAL A 125 -19.69 -0.63 -2.73
C VAL A 125 -19.31 -1.27 -4.06
N SER A 126 -18.25 -2.09 -4.10
CA SER A 126 -17.84 -2.79 -5.31
C SER A 126 -18.87 -3.84 -5.77
N GLU A 127 -19.42 -4.64 -4.87
CA GLU A 127 -20.43 -5.67 -5.21
C GLU A 127 -21.77 -5.03 -5.62
N ALA A 128 -22.18 -3.92 -4.98
CA ALA A 128 -23.35 -3.15 -5.40
C ALA A 128 -23.19 -2.59 -6.83
N MET A 129 -21.96 -2.23 -7.22
CA MET A 129 -21.56 -1.86 -8.58
C MET A 129 -21.18 -3.07 -9.45
N GLU A 130 -21.71 -4.26 -9.16
CA GLU A 130 -21.58 -5.47 -9.99
C GLU A 130 -20.14 -5.95 -10.23
N SER A 131 -19.24 -5.65 -9.28
CA SER A 131 -17.84 -6.07 -9.33
C SER A 131 -17.56 -7.16 -8.29
N THR A 132 -16.61 -8.05 -8.60
CA THR A 132 -16.09 -9.03 -7.63
C THR A 132 -14.98 -8.42 -6.80
N VAL A 133 -14.83 -8.88 -5.55
CA VAL A 133 -13.77 -8.44 -4.64
C VAL A 133 -13.03 -9.63 -4.05
N GLU A 134 -11.75 -9.74 -4.38
CA GLU A 134 -10.84 -10.78 -3.91
C GLU A 134 -9.72 -10.17 -3.08
N PHE A 135 -9.40 -10.80 -1.95
CA PHE A 135 -8.24 -10.42 -1.14
C PHE A 135 -7.14 -11.45 -1.37
N ASP A 136 -6.04 -11.01 -2.00
CA ASP A 136 -4.82 -11.80 -2.07
C ASP A 136 -4.04 -11.59 -0.78
N LYS A 137 -4.08 -12.60 0.11
CA LYS A 137 -3.44 -12.54 1.42
C LYS A 137 -1.92 -12.44 1.33
N ASP A 138 -1.32 -13.06 0.32
CA ASP A 138 0.13 -13.22 0.21
C ASP A 138 0.74 -11.96 -0.43
N ALA A 139 0.11 -11.41 -1.46
CA ALA A 139 0.46 -10.10 -2.00
C ALA A 139 0.05 -8.92 -1.09
N TYR A 140 -0.81 -9.21 -0.10
CA TYR A 140 -1.49 -8.24 0.76
C TYR A 140 -2.18 -7.14 -0.06
N SER A 141 -3.08 -7.53 -0.96
CA SER A 141 -3.77 -6.60 -1.87
C SER A 141 -5.22 -7.01 -2.13
N VAL A 142 -6.05 -6.05 -2.52
CA VAL A 142 -7.44 -6.30 -2.91
C VAL A 142 -7.61 -6.09 -4.40
N LEU A 143 -8.15 -7.10 -5.08
CA LEU A 143 -8.52 -7.05 -6.48
C LEU A 143 -10.03 -6.80 -6.59
N VAL A 144 -10.39 -5.80 -7.36
CA VAL A 144 -11.77 -5.44 -7.70
C VAL A 144 -11.92 -5.51 -9.21
N THR A 145 -12.84 -6.37 -9.68
CA THR A 145 -12.97 -6.67 -11.10
C THR A 145 -14.42 -6.63 -11.53
N ASP A 146 -14.75 -5.79 -12.51
CA ASP A 146 -16.07 -5.84 -13.14
C ASP A 146 -16.12 -6.91 -14.27
N ALA A 147 -17.34 -7.30 -14.65
CA ALA A 147 -17.56 -8.35 -15.63
C ALA A 147 -17.05 -7.99 -17.04
N ALA A 148 -17.07 -6.71 -17.42
CA ALA A 148 -16.60 -6.27 -18.73
C ALA A 148 -15.06 -6.36 -18.81
N TYR A 149 -14.37 -5.99 -17.75
CA TYR A 149 -12.93 -6.14 -17.63
C TYR A 149 -12.52 -7.62 -17.63
N ALA A 150 -13.20 -8.46 -16.84
CA ALA A 150 -12.95 -9.90 -16.82
C ALA A 150 -13.09 -10.52 -18.22
N ALA A 151 -14.08 -10.10 -19.01
CA ALA A 151 -14.27 -10.57 -20.38
C ALA A 151 -13.11 -10.18 -21.31
N LYS A 152 -12.54 -8.98 -21.15
CA LYS A 152 -11.34 -8.54 -21.91
C LYS A 152 -10.09 -9.31 -21.55
N VAL A 153 -9.93 -9.66 -20.27
CA VAL A 153 -8.83 -10.54 -19.83
C VAL A 153 -9.00 -11.94 -20.42
N ALA A 154 -10.21 -12.50 -20.35
CA ALA A 154 -10.51 -13.85 -20.87
C ALA A 154 -10.34 -13.96 -22.39
N SER A 155 -10.62 -12.90 -23.15
CA SER A 155 -10.42 -12.86 -24.61
C SER A 155 -8.96 -12.65 -25.02
N GLY A 156 -8.09 -12.26 -24.08
CA GLY A 156 -6.70 -11.88 -24.35
C GLY A 156 -6.53 -10.47 -24.91
N GLU A 157 -7.60 -9.66 -24.98
CA GLU A 157 -7.53 -8.23 -25.32
C GLU A 157 -6.68 -7.47 -24.29
N VAL A 158 -6.85 -7.81 -23.01
CA VAL A 158 -6.09 -7.27 -21.90
C VAL A 158 -5.21 -8.36 -21.31
N LYS A 159 -3.93 -8.04 -21.11
CA LYS A 159 -2.97 -8.93 -20.45
C LYS A 159 -2.75 -8.47 -19.03
N VAL A 160 -2.82 -9.39 -18.08
CA VAL A 160 -2.53 -9.15 -16.66
C VAL A 160 -1.37 -10.03 -16.21
N ASN A 161 -0.60 -9.55 -15.24
CA ASN A 161 0.43 -10.35 -14.57
C ASN A 161 -0.16 -11.15 -13.38
N GLU A 162 0.70 -11.88 -12.67
CA GLU A 162 0.30 -12.77 -11.56
C GLU A 162 -0.30 -12.06 -10.33
N TRP A 163 -0.12 -10.74 -10.22
CA TRP A 163 -0.75 -9.90 -9.19
C TRP A 163 -2.03 -9.22 -9.68
N GLY A 164 -2.56 -9.66 -10.82
CA GLY A 164 -3.74 -9.09 -11.45
C GLY A 164 -3.53 -7.67 -11.95
N ARG A 165 -2.29 -7.25 -12.23
CA ARG A 165 -1.98 -5.91 -12.76
C ARG A 165 -1.91 -5.92 -14.27
N GLU A 166 -2.53 -4.93 -14.88
CA GLU A 166 -2.58 -4.78 -16.33
C GLU A 166 -1.22 -4.40 -16.91
N LEU A 167 -0.82 -5.14 -17.94
CA LEU A 167 0.39 -4.87 -18.71
C LEU A 167 0.12 -3.78 -19.75
N SER A 168 1.09 -2.90 -19.94
CA SER A 168 1.09 -1.93 -21.03
C SER A 168 1.36 -2.61 -22.37
N ASN A 169 0.78 -2.08 -23.44
CA ASN A 169 1.10 -2.46 -24.82
C ASN A 169 2.44 -1.89 -25.30
N GLU A 170 3.09 -1.02 -24.52
CA GLU A 170 4.40 -0.48 -24.85
C GLU A 170 5.48 -1.56 -24.79
N VAL A 171 6.15 -1.79 -25.92
CA VAL A 171 7.29 -2.70 -26.00
C VAL A 171 8.49 -2.10 -25.27
N SER A 172 9.15 -2.90 -24.46
CA SER A 172 10.42 -2.58 -23.80
C SER A 172 11.33 -3.80 -23.79
N GLU A 173 12.62 -3.60 -24.03
CA GLU A 173 13.62 -4.67 -23.91
C GLU A 173 13.85 -5.05 -22.45
N ASP A 174 13.83 -4.06 -21.55
CA ASP A 174 14.19 -4.23 -20.14
C ASP A 174 12.99 -4.56 -19.23
N TRP A 175 11.76 -4.17 -19.59
CA TRP A 175 10.64 -4.12 -18.63
C TRP A 175 9.34 -4.77 -19.12
N ASN A 176 8.69 -5.49 -18.22
CA ASN A 176 7.27 -5.80 -18.29
C ASN A 176 6.49 -4.60 -17.75
N LYS A 177 6.19 -3.65 -18.65
CA LYS A 177 5.54 -2.39 -18.28
C LYS A 177 4.10 -2.62 -17.84
N LEU A 178 3.65 -1.85 -16.86
CA LEU A 178 2.29 -1.79 -16.36
C LEU A 178 1.55 -0.60 -16.99
N SER A 179 0.25 -0.72 -17.22
CA SER A 179 -0.51 0.33 -17.92
C SER A 179 -0.74 1.59 -17.07
N ASP A 180 -0.61 1.48 -15.74
CA ASP A 180 -0.89 2.53 -14.77
C ASP A 180 0.38 3.08 -14.08
N VAL A 181 1.56 2.59 -14.46
CA VAL A 181 2.83 3.04 -13.91
C VAL A 181 3.48 4.05 -14.87
N PRO A 182 3.74 5.30 -14.42
CA PRO A 182 4.37 6.33 -15.24
C PRO A 182 5.76 5.93 -15.77
N SER A 183 6.12 6.49 -16.93
CA SER A 183 7.36 6.10 -17.64
C SER A 183 8.63 6.34 -16.83
N GLU A 184 8.64 7.32 -15.94
CA GLU A 184 9.76 7.62 -15.04
C GLU A 184 10.13 6.48 -14.09
N PHE A 185 9.21 5.55 -13.80
CA PHE A 185 9.50 4.37 -12.99
C PHE A 185 10.42 3.38 -13.71
N TYR A 186 10.47 3.42 -15.04
CA TYR A 186 11.28 2.54 -15.88
C TYR A 186 12.67 3.11 -16.19
N ASN A 187 12.91 4.39 -15.87
CA ASN A 187 14.16 5.09 -16.16
C ASN A 187 15.26 4.73 -15.15
N VAL A 188 15.88 3.56 -15.31
CA VAL A 188 17.08 3.14 -14.55
C VAL A 188 18.33 3.43 -15.37
N LYS A 189 19.28 4.18 -14.83
CA LYS A 189 20.58 4.38 -15.49
C LYS A 189 21.42 3.09 -15.40
N ASN A 190 22.02 2.67 -16.52
CA ASN A 190 22.97 1.55 -16.55
C ASN A 190 24.28 1.97 -15.86
N VAL A 191 24.43 1.62 -14.58
CA VAL A 191 25.66 1.91 -13.81
C VAL A 191 26.23 0.68 -13.10
N ALA A 192 25.70 -0.52 -13.35
CA ALA A 192 26.07 -1.74 -12.62
C ALA A 192 26.91 -2.73 -13.41
N ILE A 193 27.75 -3.48 -12.68
CA ILE A 193 28.70 -4.47 -13.20
C ILE A 193 27.99 -5.80 -13.49
N SER A 194 26.96 -6.14 -12.71
CA SER A 194 26.03 -7.26 -12.97
C SER A 194 24.59 -6.75 -12.86
N LYS A 195 23.81 -6.97 -13.92
CA LYS A 195 22.40 -6.55 -14.02
C LYS A 195 21.63 -7.63 -14.75
N LEU A 196 20.48 -8.01 -14.19
CA LEU A 196 19.38 -8.58 -14.97
C LEU A 196 18.29 -7.51 -15.00
N SER A 197 17.85 -7.15 -16.20
CA SER A 197 16.65 -6.34 -16.41
C SER A 197 15.44 -7.02 -15.76
N ASN A 198 14.32 -6.31 -15.68
CA ASN A 198 13.09 -6.91 -15.14
C ASN A 198 12.64 -8.08 -16.01
N LYS A 199 12.72 -7.98 -17.35
CA LYS A 199 12.37 -9.09 -18.24
C LYS A 199 13.28 -10.29 -18.10
N GLU A 200 14.59 -10.06 -18.04
CA GLU A 200 15.57 -11.15 -17.85
C GLU A 200 15.38 -11.82 -16.49
N PHE A 201 15.23 -11.03 -15.42
CA PHE A 201 15.01 -11.56 -14.07
C PHE A 201 13.72 -12.40 -14.03
N MET A 202 12.59 -11.85 -14.48
CA MET A 202 11.31 -12.57 -14.45
C MET A 202 11.25 -13.78 -15.39
N SER A 203 12.22 -13.95 -16.29
CA SER A 203 12.31 -15.10 -17.21
C SER A 203 13.41 -16.10 -16.84
N ASP A 204 14.15 -15.86 -15.75
CA ASP A 204 15.26 -16.71 -15.31
C ASP A 204 14.81 -18.11 -14.87
N GLY A 205 13.54 -18.25 -14.46
CA GLY A 205 12.95 -19.54 -14.08
C GLY A 205 13.49 -20.12 -12.77
N SER A 206 14.27 -19.35 -12.01
CA SER A 206 14.69 -19.71 -10.65
C SER A 206 13.54 -19.53 -9.65
N GLU A 207 13.64 -20.20 -8.50
CA GLU A 207 12.65 -20.10 -7.42
C GLU A 207 12.42 -18.64 -6.96
N PHE A 208 13.46 -17.81 -7.06
CA PHE A 208 13.44 -16.37 -6.75
C PHE A 208 12.50 -15.53 -7.63
N THR A 209 12.03 -16.10 -8.75
CA THR A 209 11.09 -15.46 -9.68
C THR A 209 9.65 -15.89 -9.42
N GLU A 210 9.43 -16.88 -8.56
CA GLU A 210 8.10 -17.34 -8.19
C GLU A 210 7.38 -16.29 -7.33
N LYS A 211 6.08 -16.11 -7.59
CA LYS A 211 5.21 -15.17 -6.89
C LYS A 211 5.37 -15.23 -5.37
N GLN A 212 5.45 -16.42 -4.79
CA GLN A 212 5.54 -16.60 -3.33
C GLN A 212 6.75 -15.90 -2.69
N TYR A 213 7.92 -15.91 -3.34
CA TYR A 213 9.12 -15.28 -2.80
C TYR A 213 9.06 -13.76 -2.97
N ILE A 214 8.52 -13.30 -4.12
CA ILE A 214 8.32 -11.89 -4.39
C ILE A 214 7.28 -11.29 -3.42
N ASP A 215 6.23 -12.03 -3.09
CA ASP A 215 5.23 -11.66 -2.09
C ASP A 215 5.86 -11.51 -0.70
N GLN A 216 6.71 -12.47 -0.29
CA GLN A 216 7.46 -12.38 0.97
C GLN A 216 8.37 -11.16 1.02
N TRP A 217 9.14 -10.88 -0.05
CA TRP A 217 9.97 -9.67 -0.12
C TRP A 217 9.13 -8.40 -0.06
N SER A 218 8.00 -8.36 -0.76
CA SER A 218 7.07 -7.23 -0.73
C SER A 218 6.56 -7.00 0.69
N GLU A 219 6.18 -8.06 1.40
CA GLU A 219 5.72 -7.98 2.78
C GLU A 219 6.81 -7.48 3.74
N HIS A 220 8.03 -8.00 3.63
CA HIS A 220 9.15 -7.51 4.43
C HIS A 220 9.42 -6.02 4.20
N ILE A 221 9.38 -5.56 2.94
CA ILE A 221 9.47 -4.13 2.60
C ILE A 221 8.34 -3.35 3.28
N ARG A 222 7.07 -3.79 3.15
CA ARG A 222 5.93 -3.11 3.79
C ARG A 222 6.11 -2.99 5.30
N GLN A 223 6.50 -4.07 5.98
CA GLN A 223 6.67 -4.08 7.44
C GLN A 223 7.85 -3.22 7.91
N TYR A 224 9.00 -3.34 7.24
CA TYR A 224 10.19 -2.55 7.55
C TYR A 224 9.84 -1.04 7.51
N TYR A 225 9.15 -0.62 6.45
CA TYR A 225 8.75 0.77 6.29
C TYR A 225 7.54 1.18 7.12
N ALA A 226 6.63 0.26 7.45
CA ALA A 226 5.58 0.54 8.41
C ALA A 226 6.18 0.98 9.75
N ALA A 227 7.23 0.29 10.22
CA ALA A 227 7.95 0.68 11.42
C ALA A 227 8.69 2.02 11.26
N GLN A 228 9.48 2.18 10.20
CA GLN A 228 10.35 3.36 10.03
C GLN A 228 9.58 4.66 9.71
N LEU A 229 8.42 4.57 9.05
CA LEU A 229 7.67 5.75 8.60
C LEU A 229 6.53 6.16 9.55
N ASN A 230 6.08 5.28 10.44
CA ASN A 230 5.02 5.56 11.42
C ASN A 230 5.58 5.68 12.84
N ILE A 231 6.20 6.82 13.12
CA ILE A 231 6.88 7.09 14.38
C ILE A 231 6.02 8.01 15.24
N ASN A 232 5.98 7.72 16.54
CA ASN A 232 5.45 8.65 17.54
C ASN A 232 6.32 8.58 18.79
N TYR A 233 7.05 9.67 19.07
CA TYR A 233 7.98 9.75 20.20
C TYR A 233 7.36 9.41 21.56
N LYS A 234 6.04 9.57 21.72
CA LYS A 234 5.34 9.27 22.97
C LYS A 234 5.11 7.77 23.17
N THR A 235 5.01 7.00 22.09
CA THR A 235 4.62 5.58 22.14
C THR A 235 5.72 4.64 21.64
N ILE A 236 6.76 5.15 20.99
CA ILE A 236 7.86 4.33 20.47
C ILE A 236 8.59 3.58 21.60
N ASN A 237 8.66 2.26 21.45
CA ASN A 237 9.40 1.35 22.33
C ASN A 237 10.66 0.86 21.60
N SER A 238 11.82 0.98 22.27
CA SER A 238 13.12 0.71 21.63
C SER A 238 13.25 -0.75 21.19
N SER A 239 13.02 -1.69 22.11
CA SER A 239 13.16 -3.12 21.84
C SER A 239 12.22 -3.58 20.73
N ALA A 240 10.95 -3.14 20.79
CA ALA A 240 9.96 -3.44 19.76
C ALA A 240 10.38 -2.90 18.39
N PHE A 241 10.82 -1.64 18.33
CA PHE A 241 11.26 -1.00 17.10
C PHE A 241 12.47 -1.71 16.47
N VAL A 242 13.50 -2.01 17.28
CA VAL A 242 14.69 -2.77 16.86
C VAL A 242 14.27 -4.13 16.31
N SER A 243 13.48 -4.90 17.06
CA SER A 243 13.02 -6.22 16.62
C SER A 243 12.23 -6.16 15.31
N SER A 244 11.34 -5.19 15.15
CA SER A 244 10.53 -5.02 13.94
C SER A 244 11.37 -4.71 12.69
N LEU A 245 12.42 -3.90 12.83
CA LEU A 245 13.32 -3.60 11.72
C LEU A 245 14.16 -4.84 11.40
N MET A 246 14.83 -5.41 12.40
CA MET A 246 15.74 -6.54 12.21
C MET A 246 15.04 -7.78 11.64
N SER A 247 13.80 -8.07 12.05
CA SER A 247 13.05 -9.22 11.52
C SER A 247 12.63 -9.08 10.06
N ASN A 248 12.65 -7.85 9.53
CA ASN A 248 12.21 -7.54 8.16
C ASN A 248 13.36 -7.10 7.25
N MET A 249 14.57 -7.02 7.77
CA MET A 249 15.77 -6.87 6.97
C MET A 249 16.25 -8.28 6.59
N HIS A 250 16.12 -8.64 5.31
CA HIS A 250 16.45 -9.99 4.85
C HIS A 250 17.92 -10.34 5.14
N ASP A 251 18.15 -11.58 5.58
CA ASP A 251 19.45 -12.11 5.99
C ASP A 251 20.43 -12.11 4.81
N ARG A 252 21.31 -11.11 4.79
CA ARG A 252 22.62 -11.28 4.14
C ARG A 252 23.57 -11.60 5.26
N GLY A 253 23.98 -12.86 5.33
CA GLY A 253 24.86 -13.42 6.34
C GLY A 253 25.74 -12.41 7.06
N ASP A 254 25.66 -12.43 8.38
CA ASP A 254 26.54 -11.75 9.34
C ASP A 254 26.56 -10.20 9.33
N TYR A 255 25.69 -9.50 8.61
CA TYR A 255 25.70 -8.02 8.61
C TYR A 255 24.95 -7.34 9.77
N TYR A 256 24.20 -8.11 10.57
CA TYR A 256 23.49 -7.58 11.74
C TYR A 256 24.21 -7.95 13.03
N ASN A 257 25.09 -7.06 13.48
CA ASN A 257 25.81 -7.21 14.72
C ASN A 257 25.17 -6.35 15.84
N ALA A 258 25.68 -6.49 17.06
CA ALA A 258 25.25 -5.68 18.20
C ALA A 258 25.43 -4.15 17.97
N GLU A 259 26.27 -3.74 17.02
CA GLU A 259 26.49 -2.33 16.66
C GLU A 259 25.30 -1.77 15.87
N THR A 260 24.75 -2.53 14.92
CA THR A 260 23.53 -2.14 14.19
C THR A 260 22.35 -1.98 15.15
N GLY A 261 22.19 -2.90 16.11
CA GLY A 261 21.17 -2.79 17.16
C GLY A 261 21.32 -1.51 17.97
N ARG A 262 22.54 -1.20 18.45
CA ARG A 262 22.83 0.03 19.19
C ARG A 262 22.54 1.30 18.37
N ALA A 263 22.88 1.33 17.09
CA ALA A 263 22.59 2.47 16.23
C ALA A 263 21.08 2.73 16.08
N ILE A 264 20.27 1.66 16.05
CA ILE A 264 18.80 1.78 16.02
C ILE A 264 18.27 2.27 17.38
N GLU A 265 18.83 1.80 18.51
CA GLU A 265 18.46 2.28 19.85
C GLU A 265 18.80 3.77 20.06
N ASP A 266 19.95 4.21 19.55
CA ASP A 266 20.37 5.62 19.55
C ASP A 266 19.38 6.48 18.76
N TYR A 267 18.91 5.98 17.61
CA TYR A 267 17.85 6.63 16.84
C TYR A 267 16.56 6.79 17.65
N VAL A 268 16.10 5.75 18.36
CA VAL A 268 14.89 5.84 19.20
C VAL A 268 15.04 6.88 20.30
N SER A 269 16.22 6.94 20.92
CA SER A 269 16.54 7.95 21.94
C SER A 269 16.54 9.37 21.35
N TRP A 270 17.10 9.53 20.15
CA TRP A 270 17.09 10.78 19.40
C TRP A 270 15.66 11.21 19.01
N VAL A 271 14.80 10.29 18.56
CA VAL A 271 13.38 10.53 18.23
C VAL A 271 12.63 11.09 19.44
N LYS A 272 12.86 10.50 20.62
CA LYS A 272 12.28 10.97 21.89
C LYS A 272 12.70 12.38 22.23
N LYS A 273 14.00 12.68 22.12
CA LYS A 273 14.55 14.02 22.36
C LYS A 273 13.99 15.06 21.39
N ASN A 274 13.84 14.71 20.12
CA ASN A 274 13.41 15.62 19.05
C ASN A 274 11.90 15.61 18.76
N LYS A 275 11.11 14.93 19.61
CA LYS A 275 9.64 14.91 19.56
C LYS A 275 9.08 14.57 18.18
N VAL A 276 9.72 13.62 17.49
CA VAL A 276 9.36 13.26 16.12
C VAL A 276 8.05 12.47 16.09
N VAL A 277 7.15 12.89 15.21
CA VAL A 277 5.92 12.19 14.85
C VAL A 277 5.80 12.20 13.34
N THR A 278 5.70 11.01 12.74
CA THR A 278 5.55 10.82 11.29
C THR A 278 4.48 9.75 11.03
N LYS A 279 3.90 9.79 9.82
CA LYS A 279 3.10 8.70 9.28
C LYS A 279 3.47 8.45 7.84
N GLY A 280 3.35 7.21 7.36
CA GLY A 280 3.67 6.88 5.98
C GLY A 280 3.62 5.39 5.69
N TYR A 281 4.01 5.04 4.48
CA TYR A 281 4.05 3.66 4.02
C TYR A 281 5.03 3.49 2.86
N ALA A 282 5.35 2.22 2.60
CA ALA A 282 5.95 1.74 1.37
C ALA A 282 4.93 0.88 0.61
N ASP A 283 4.82 1.12 -0.68
CA ASP A 283 4.07 0.31 -1.63
C ASP A 283 5.05 -0.30 -2.64
N PRO A 284 5.60 -1.48 -2.34
CA PRO A 284 6.39 -2.24 -3.29
C PRO A 284 5.55 -2.62 -4.52
N GLU A 285 6.17 -2.54 -5.68
CA GLU A 285 5.60 -2.98 -6.95
C GLU A 285 6.18 -4.35 -7.31
N SER A 286 5.48 -5.40 -6.88
CA SER A 286 5.93 -6.80 -6.91
C SER A 286 6.33 -7.28 -8.31
N SER A 287 5.74 -6.74 -9.38
CA SER A 287 6.11 -7.12 -10.74
C SER A 287 7.29 -6.33 -11.32
N LEU A 288 7.76 -5.29 -10.65
CA LEU A 288 8.87 -4.42 -11.08
C LEU A 288 10.14 -4.73 -10.29
N VAL A 289 10.53 -6.00 -10.35
CA VAL A 289 11.73 -6.56 -9.73
C VAL A 289 12.83 -6.72 -10.77
N ARG A 290 14.08 -6.51 -10.35
CA ARG A 290 15.27 -6.69 -11.17
C ARG A 290 16.44 -7.11 -10.30
N TYR A 291 17.53 -7.57 -10.89
CA TYR A 291 18.75 -7.91 -10.16
C TYR A 291 19.86 -6.93 -10.51
N GLU A 292 20.56 -6.42 -9.50
CA GLU A 292 21.68 -5.47 -9.68
C GLU A 292 22.69 -5.63 -8.54
N ASN A 293 23.98 -5.73 -8.88
CA ASN A 293 25.09 -5.75 -7.92
C ASN A 293 24.91 -6.79 -6.79
N ALA A 294 24.53 -8.01 -7.16
CA ALA A 294 24.23 -9.10 -6.24
C ALA A 294 23.00 -8.88 -5.32
N ARG A 295 22.05 -8.03 -5.75
CA ARG A 295 20.85 -7.69 -4.98
C ARG A 295 19.62 -7.76 -5.85
N VAL A 296 18.54 -8.28 -5.28
CA VAL A 296 17.20 -8.09 -5.83
C VAL A 296 16.75 -6.68 -5.48
N ILE A 297 16.33 -5.92 -6.49
CA ILE A 297 15.82 -4.57 -6.35
C ILE A 297 14.35 -4.57 -6.78
N MET A 298 13.48 -4.22 -5.84
CA MET A 298 12.06 -4.02 -6.10
C MET A 298 11.77 -2.52 -6.15
N ARG A 299 11.03 -2.08 -7.17
CA ARG A 299 10.57 -0.69 -7.21
C ARG A 299 9.54 -0.47 -6.12
N THR A 300 9.78 0.54 -5.29
CA THR A 300 8.91 0.85 -4.17
C THR A 300 8.52 2.32 -4.21
N TYR A 301 7.22 2.56 -4.12
CA TYR A 301 6.66 3.89 -3.94
C TYR A 301 6.58 4.19 -2.45
N PHE A 302 7.08 5.37 -2.05
CA PHE A 302 7.03 5.81 -0.67
C PHE A 302 6.11 7.01 -0.56
N LYS A 303 5.33 7.04 0.51
CA LYS A 303 4.56 8.21 0.90
C LYS A 303 4.65 8.42 2.39
N PHE A 304 4.97 9.63 2.82
CA PHE A 304 5.14 9.95 4.22
C PHE A 304 4.80 11.41 4.50
N MET A 305 4.52 11.70 5.76
CA MET A 305 4.24 13.02 6.28
C MET A 305 4.94 13.16 7.62
N ILE A 306 5.60 14.31 7.81
CA ILE A 306 6.05 14.73 9.13
C ILE A 306 4.90 15.47 9.79
N ILE A 307 4.40 14.94 10.91
CA ILE A 307 3.34 15.58 11.70
C ILE A 307 3.97 16.62 12.63
N SER A 308 5.06 16.26 13.31
CA SER A 308 5.84 17.18 14.16
C SER A 308 7.27 16.71 14.33
N ALA A 309 8.22 17.64 14.44
CA ALA A 309 9.60 17.39 14.85
C ALA A 309 10.21 18.71 15.36
N THR A 310 11.20 18.64 16.25
CA THR A 310 11.99 19.82 16.67
C THR A 310 12.75 20.43 15.49
N ASP A 311 13.30 19.59 14.61
CA ASP A 311 13.90 19.98 13.34
C ASP A 311 13.36 19.05 12.24
N THR A 312 12.72 19.60 11.21
CA THR A 312 12.17 18.81 10.11
C THR A 312 13.20 18.42 9.05
N ALA A 313 14.47 18.86 9.21
CA ALA A 313 15.57 18.45 8.35
C ALA A 313 16.14 17.06 8.71
N GLN A 314 15.82 16.57 9.91
CA GLN A 314 16.29 15.32 10.48
C GLN A 314 15.07 14.63 11.09
N THR A 315 14.59 13.52 10.54
CA THR A 315 13.33 12.91 11.02
C THR A 315 13.31 11.39 10.94
N PHE A 316 14.07 10.81 10.01
CA PHE A 316 14.11 9.38 9.73
C PHE A 316 15.50 8.82 10.05
N MET A 317 15.61 7.50 10.14
CA MET A 317 16.85 6.81 10.49
C MET A 317 18.02 7.10 9.51
N ASP A 318 17.74 7.55 8.30
CA ASP A 318 18.77 7.87 7.31
C ASP A 318 19.29 9.31 7.44
N ASN A 319 18.57 10.18 8.17
CA ASN A 319 18.90 11.59 8.30
C ASN A 319 18.87 12.16 9.72
N TYR A 320 18.78 11.32 10.76
CA TYR A 320 18.72 11.79 12.15
C TYR A 320 20.04 12.33 12.71
N ALA A 321 21.17 12.05 12.05
CA ALA A 321 22.49 12.50 12.44
C ALA A 321 23.29 12.97 11.20
N PRO A 322 23.34 14.28 10.92
CA PRO A 322 24.03 14.82 9.76
C PRO A 322 25.54 14.62 9.89
N THR A 323 26.06 13.51 9.34
CA THR A 323 27.45 13.40 8.91
C THR A 323 27.60 13.99 7.51
N THR A 324 28.82 14.09 6.97
CA THR A 324 29.04 14.47 5.55
C THR A 324 28.33 13.56 4.54
N SER A 325 27.81 12.40 4.98
CA SER A 325 27.14 11.41 4.13
C SER A 325 25.63 11.31 4.37
N SER A 326 25.07 12.13 5.26
CA SER A 326 23.64 12.11 5.60
C SER A 326 22.89 13.19 4.83
N ASP A 327 21.73 12.82 4.27
CA ASP A 327 20.88 13.70 3.49
C ASP A 327 20.09 14.65 4.40
N SER A 328 20.35 15.96 4.33
CA SER A 328 19.60 16.97 5.08
C SER A 328 18.59 17.68 4.17
N PHE A 329 17.30 17.55 4.47
CA PHE A 329 16.24 18.18 3.69
C PHE A 329 15.11 18.69 4.57
N LYS A 330 14.90 20.01 4.56
CA LYS A 330 13.88 20.65 5.38
C LYS A 330 12.50 20.52 4.74
N LEU A 331 11.66 19.69 5.33
CA LEU A 331 10.27 19.49 4.88
C LEU A 331 9.29 20.30 5.73
N LYS A 332 8.10 20.54 5.18
CA LYS A 332 6.97 21.16 5.88
C LYS A 332 6.21 20.08 6.65
N THR A 333 5.77 20.42 7.85
CA THR A 333 4.86 19.57 8.62
C THR A 333 3.46 19.56 7.99
N GLY A 334 2.73 18.46 8.15
CA GLY A 334 1.34 18.33 7.68
C GLY A 334 1.18 18.22 6.17
N VAL A 335 2.27 18.03 5.42
CA VAL A 335 2.28 17.85 3.98
C VAL A 335 2.65 16.41 3.65
N TRP A 336 1.86 15.77 2.78
CA TRP A 336 2.22 14.48 2.21
C TRP A 336 3.34 14.64 1.18
N TYR A 337 4.43 13.91 1.39
CA TYR A 337 5.51 13.74 0.45
C TYR A 337 5.40 12.34 -0.13
N GLY A 338 5.50 12.21 -1.45
CA GLY A 338 5.56 10.92 -2.10
C GLY A 338 6.54 10.96 -3.25
N ARG A 339 7.36 9.91 -3.37
CA ARG A 339 8.22 9.72 -4.52
C ARG A 339 8.40 8.23 -4.79
N VAL A 340 8.60 7.93 -6.06
CA VAL A 340 9.32 6.73 -6.47
C VAL A 340 10.74 6.87 -5.95
N ASN A 341 11.33 5.82 -5.41
CA ASN A 341 12.79 5.78 -5.27
C ASN A 341 13.37 5.42 -6.66
N PRO A 342 13.74 6.40 -7.52
CA PRO A 342 14.00 6.12 -8.93
C PRO A 342 15.45 5.70 -9.14
N ARG A 343 16.30 6.01 -8.18
CA ARG A 343 17.73 6.00 -8.27
C ARG A 343 18.13 6.32 -6.80
N ILE A 344 19.25 5.83 -6.27
CA ILE A 344 20.42 6.70 -6.40
C ILE A 344 20.17 7.76 -7.48
N MET A 345 19.46 8.89 -7.19
CA MET A 345 19.24 10.12 -8.03
C MET A 345 17.82 10.48 -8.57
N ASP A 346 17.46 11.73 -8.85
CA ASP A 346 18.14 13.03 -8.71
C ASP A 346 17.03 14.07 -8.42
N SER A 347 17.33 15.00 -7.51
CA SER A 347 16.56 16.22 -7.16
C SER A 347 15.29 16.10 -6.29
N ALA A 348 15.41 15.37 -5.19
CA ALA A 348 15.17 15.82 -3.79
C ALA A 348 15.81 14.78 -2.86
N PRO A 349 16.32 15.14 -1.67
CA PRO A 349 17.40 14.38 -1.05
C PRO A 349 16.95 13.01 -0.54
N LEU A 350 17.86 12.07 -0.71
CA LEU A 350 17.62 10.65 -0.68
C LEU A 350 17.40 10.21 0.77
N ILE A 351 16.36 9.43 1.02
CA ILE A 351 16.38 8.53 2.17
C ILE A 351 17.13 7.31 1.61
N ARG A 352 18.35 7.02 2.10
CA ARG A 352 19.13 5.82 1.74
C ARG A 352 18.50 4.60 2.40
N LEU A 353 17.35 4.27 1.88
CA LEU A 353 16.50 3.18 2.28
C LEU A 353 17.26 1.86 2.15
N CYS A 354 17.75 1.36 3.29
CA CYS A 354 18.47 0.11 3.41
C CYS A 354 17.61 -1.03 2.84
N THR A 355 18.20 -1.77 1.90
CA THR A 355 17.71 -3.07 1.38
C THR A 355 18.24 -4.21 2.23
#